data_AF-A0A7S7FZE9-F1
#
_entry.id   AF-A0A7S7FZE9-F1
#
_cell.length_a   1.000
_cell.length_b   1.000
_cell.length_c   1.000
_cell.angle_alpha   90.00
_cell.angle_beta   90.00
_cell.angle_gamma   90.00
#
_symmetry.space_group_name_H-M   'P 1'
#
loop_
_entity.id
_entity.type
_entity.pdbx_description
1 polymer ?
#
loop_
_entity_poly.entity_id
_entity_poly.type
_entity_poly.pdbx_seq_one_letter_code
_entity_poly.pdbx_strand_id
1 'polypeptide(L)'
;MYYFVIKKIDFNIHELKNPIYLVYFSTFNFKKNKNITIKRKISTLRTFYNFLKDQHNIKNNIFKSLPNIKINHKIPKIIEPNNIQKLLDSIKIDNNIINYRNYLIIDLLYSCGLRAQELADLTINNINLSANQILINGKGSKDRYIPLHQKLSNMLKIT
;
A
#
# COMPACT_ATOMS: atom_id res chain seq x y z
N MET A 1 1.81 -30.41 26.18
CA MET A 1 3.29 -30.42 26.26
C MET A 1 3.84 -31.09 25.00
N TYR A 2 3.99 -30.35 23.91
CA TYR A 2 4.80 -30.78 22.76
C TYR A 2 5.66 -29.60 22.36
N TYR A 3 6.87 -29.60 22.91
CA TYR A 3 7.92 -28.63 22.65
C TYR A 3 8.63 -29.00 21.34
N PHE A 4 8.78 -28.00 20.48
CA PHE A 4 9.88 -27.74 19.55
C PHE A 4 10.97 -28.80 19.37
N VAL A 5 11.13 -29.27 18.13
CA VAL A 5 12.43 -29.31 17.42
C VAL A 5 12.15 -29.01 15.94
N ILE A 6 12.25 -27.74 15.52
CA ILE A 6 12.29 -27.39 14.10
C ILE A 6 13.76 -27.47 13.69
N LYS A 7 14.19 -28.66 13.23
CA LYS A 7 15.34 -28.76 12.32
C LYS A 7 14.98 -27.92 11.08
N LYS A 8 15.96 -27.19 10.52
CA LYS A 8 15.87 -26.62 9.17
C LYS A 8 15.19 -27.64 8.26
N ILE A 9 13.95 -27.35 7.85
CA ILE A 9 13.28 -28.15 6.83
C ILE A 9 13.91 -27.66 5.53
N ASP A 10 14.81 -28.47 4.97
CA ASP A 10 15.25 -28.28 3.59
C ASP A 10 14.01 -28.38 2.70
N PHE A 11 13.61 -27.23 2.16
CA PHE A 11 12.36 -27.07 1.44
C PHE A 11 12.57 -27.52 -0.01
N ASN A 12 12.38 -28.81 -0.28
CA ASN A 12 12.38 -29.30 -1.66
C ASN A 12 11.03 -28.98 -2.33
N ILE A 13 11.08 -28.01 -3.24
CA ILE A 13 9.92 -27.50 -3.99
C ILE A 13 9.23 -28.59 -4.83
N HIS A 14 9.97 -29.64 -5.21
CA HIS A 14 9.47 -30.77 -5.99
C HIS A 14 8.80 -31.87 -5.15
N GLU A 15 9.02 -31.91 -3.83
CA GLU A 15 8.53 -32.99 -2.95
C GLU A 15 7.34 -32.58 -2.07
N LEU A 16 6.87 -31.33 -2.20
CA LEU A 16 5.78 -30.83 -1.36
C LEU A 16 4.45 -31.53 -1.66
N LYS A 17 4.06 -32.42 -0.74
CA LYS A 17 2.78 -33.15 -0.74
C LYS A 17 1.77 -32.55 0.24
N ASN A 18 0.51 -32.89 0.01
CA ASN A 18 -0.71 -32.30 0.60
C ASN A 18 -0.74 -32.13 2.15
N PRO A 19 -0.14 -32.97 3.02
CA PRO A 19 -0.24 -32.72 4.46
C PRO A 19 0.84 -31.75 5.01
N ILE A 20 1.98 -31.57 4.32
CA ILE A 20 3.13 -30.82 4.86
C ILE A 20 2.83 -29.32 4.95
N TYR A 21 2.09 -28.75 3.98
CA TYR A 21 1.76 -27.33 4.04
C TYR A 21 0.63 -27.03 5.03
N LEU A 22 -0.30 -27.94 5.32
CA LEU A 22 -1.29 -27.76 6.40
C LEU A 22 -0.59 -27.70 7.76
N VAL A 23 0.46 -28.51 7.94
CA VAL A 23 1.38 -28.43 9.08
C VAL A 23 2.17 -27.12 9.07
N TYR A 24 2.65 -26.65 7.91
CA TYR A 24 3.26 -25.32 7.79
C TYR A 24 2.25 -24.22 8.18
N PHE A 25 1.01 -24.22 7.70
CA PHE A 25 -0.02 -23.24 8.07
C PHE A 25 -0.46 -23.35 9.53
N SER A 26 -0.42 -24.53 10.15
CA SER A 26 -0.72 -24.68 11.58
C SER A 26 0.45 -24.24 12.47
N THR A 27 1.70 -24.43 12.01
CA THR A 27 2.94 -24.05 12.73
C THR A 27 3.34 -22.60 12.53
N PHE A 28 3.03 -21.98 11.39
CA PHE A 28 3.37 -20.58 11.08
C PHE A 28 2.47 -19.57 11.79
N ASN A 29 2.32 -19.67 13.12
CA ASN A 29 1.77 -18.63 14.00
C ASN A 29 0.57 -17.83 13.44
N PHE A 30 -0.34 -18.50 12.72
CA PHE A 30 -1.52 -17.84 12.16
C PHE A 30 -2.49 -17.40 13.25
N LYS A 31 -2.36 -17.96 14.46
CA LYS A 31 -3.06 -17.52 15.66
C LYS A 31 -2.89 -16.03 16.00
N LYS A 32 -1.84 -15.34 15.52
CA LYS A 32 -1.63 -13.89 15.76
C LYS A 32 -1.91 -12.98 14.56
N ASN A 33 -2.12 -13.52 13.35
CA ASN A 33 -2.26 -12.71 12.15
C ASN A 33 -3.73 -12.46 11.78
N LYS A 34 -4.06 -11.22 11.39
CA LYS A 34 -5.39 -10.90 10.85
C LYS A 34 -5.66 -11.68 9.56
N ASN A 35 -6.90 -12.10 9.32
CA ASN A 35 -7.33 -12.84 8.12
C ASN A 35 -6.87 -12.22 6.79
N ILE A 36 -6.80 -10.88 6.69
CA ILE A 36 -6.29 -10.16 5.51
C ILE A 36 -4.82 -10.47 5.23
N THR A 37 -4.00 -10.57 6.28
CA THR A 37 -2.58 -10.93 6.18
C THR A 37 -2.43 -12.37 5.70
N ILE A 38 -3.26 -13.28 6.21
CA ILE A 38 -3.27 -14.69 5.81
C ILE A 38 -3.64 -14.83 4.33
N LYS A 39 -4.73 -14.18 3.90
CA LYS A 39 -5.17 -14.20 2.50
C LYS A 39 -4.08 -13.68 1.56
N ARG A 40 -3.39 -12.60 1.93
CA ARG A 40 -2.25 -12.08 1.16
C ARG A 40 -1.12 -13.10 1.02
N LYS A 41 -0.71 -13.74 2.12
CA LYS A 41 0.33 -14.78 2.09
C LYS A 41 -0.06 -15.95 1.18
N ILE A 42 -1.30 -16.43 1.26
CA ILE A 42 -1.80 -17.48 0.37
C ILE A 42 -1.77 -17.01 -1.10
N SER A 43 -2.18 -15.77 -1.36
CA SER A 43 -2.14 -15.20 -2.70
C SER A 43 -0.71 -15.15 -3.25
N THR A 44 0.27 -14.73 -2.45
CA THR A 44 1.69 -14.70 -2.83
C THR A 44 2.19 -16.11 -3.17
N LEU A 45 1.90 -17.10 -2.32
CA LEU A 45 2.29 -18.49 -2.56
C LEU A 45 1.66 -19.07 -3.82
N ARG A 46 0.38 -18.77 -4.08
CA ARG A 46 -0.29 -19.15 -5.33
C ARG A 46 0.42 -18.55 -6.54
N THR A 47 0.71 -17.25 -6.54
CA THR A 47 1.40 -16.60 -7.66
C THR A 47 2.81 -17.14 -7.86
N PHE A 48 3.56 -17.35 -6.77
CA PHE A 48 4.90 -17.91 -6.84
C PHE A 48 4.91 -19.34 -7.41
N TYR A 49 3.96 -20.20 -7.03
CA TYR A 49 3.87 -21.55 -7.60
C TYR A 49 3.36 -21.57 -9.04
N ASN A 50 2.60 -20.56 -9.48
CA ASN A 50 2.31 -20.40 -10.90
C ASN A 50 3.60 -20.09 -11.66
N PHE A 51 4.41 -19.14 -11.16
CA PHE A 51 5.72 -18.86 -11.75
C PHE A 51 6.62 -20.11 -11.81
N LEU A 52 6.70 -20.90 -10.74
CA LEU A 52 7.50 -22.14 -10.74
C LEU A 52 6.93 -23.23 -11.67
N LYS A 53 5.61 -23.30 -11.81
CA LYS A 53 4.97 -24.18 -12.80
C LYS A 53 5.39 -23.77 -14.22
N ASP A 54 5.37 -22.48 -14.51
CA ASP A 54 5.62 -21.95 -15.84
C ASP A 54 7.13 -21.95 -16.19
N GLN A 55 8.02 -21.78 -15.21
CA GLN A 55 9.46 -21.58 -15.44
C GLN A 55 10.37 -22.73 -14.96
N HIS A 56 9.89 -23.61 -14.08
CA HIS A 56 10.72 -24.62 -13.40
C HIS A 56 10.10 -26.02 -13.39
N ASN A 57 9.25 -26.33 -14.37
CA ASN A 57 8.64 -27.65 -14.59
C ASN A 57 7.92 -28.25 -13.36
N ILE A 58 7.41 -27.41 -12.43
CA ILE A 58 6.52 -27.90 -11.38
C ILE A 58 5.19 -28.30 -12.01
N LYS A 59 4.79 -29.56 -11.86
CA LYS A 59 3.58 -30.10 -12.51
C LYS A 59 2.31 -29.32 -12.17
N ASN A 60 2.10 -29.03 -10.88
CA ASN A 60 0.86 -28.44 -10.38
C ASN A 60 1.10 -27.43 -9.25
N ASN A 61 0.27 -26.40 -9.20
CA ASN A 61 0.24 -25.45 -8.10
C ASN A 61 -0.60 -26.00 -6.94
N ILE A 62 0.08 -26.49 -5.91
CA ILE A 62 -0.52 -27.08 -4.71
C ILE A 62 -1.34 -26.09 -3.87
N PHE A 63 -1.14 -24.77 -4.05
CA PHE A 63 -1.86 -23.74 -3.30
C PHE A 63 -3.18 -23.31 -3.93
N LYS A 64 -3.52 -23.82 -5.13
CA LYS A 64 -4.80 -23.51 -5.79
C LYS A 64 -6.00 -24.11 -5.05
N SER A 65 -5.85 -25.28 -4.45
CA SER A 65 -6.92 -25.98 -3.72
C SER A 65 -7.21 -25.41 -2.34
N LEU A 66 -6.40 -24.46 -1.85
CA LEU A 66 -6.62 -23.86 -0.54
C LEU A 66 -7.96 -23.12 -0.49
N PRO A 67 -8.74 -23.27 0.60
CA PRO A 67 -9.96 -22.51 0.76
C PRO A 67 -9.65 -21.01 0.87
N ASN A 68 -10.54 -20.20 0.30
CA ASN A 68 -10.44 -18.75 0.48
C ASN A 68 -10.84 -18.38 1.92
N ILE A 69 -10.03 -17.51 2.53
CA ILE A 69 -10.29 -17.01 3.87
C ILE A 69 -11.33 -15.89 3.78
N LYS A 70 -12.40 -16.01 4.58
CA LYS A 70 -13.41 -14.95 4.74
C LYS A 70 -12.76 -13.71 5.36
N ILE A 71 -12.94 -12.58 4.69
CA ILE A 71 -12.50 -11.27 5.16
C ILE A 71 -13.73 -10.42 5.38
N ASN A 72 -13.88 -9.90 6.59
CA ASN A 72 -14.84 -8.84 6.84
C ASN A 72 -14.25 -7.55 6.28
N HIS A 73 -14.85 -7.06 5.20
CA HIS A 73 -14.51 -5.77 4.63
C HIS A 73 -15.04 -4.69 5.57
N LYS A 74 -14.14 -3.84 6.09
CA LYS A 74 -14.56 -2.60 6.74
C LYS A 74 -14.90 -1.61 5.63
N ILE A 75 -16.07 -0.98 5.73
CA ILE A 75 -16.43 0.12 4.85
C ILE A 75 -15.40 1.24 5.09
N PRO A 76 -14.81 1.84 4.04
CA PRO A 76 -13.92 2.98 4.18
C PRO A 76 -14.67 4.08 4.95
N LYS A 77 -14.06 4.60 6.02
CA LYS A 77 -14.60 5.78 6.68
C LYS A 77 -14.35 6.98 5.77
N ILE A 78 -15.42 7.57 5.27
CA ILE A 78 -15.34 8.81 4.51
C ILE A 78 -15.09 9.94 5.52
N ILE A 79 -14.19 10.86 5.17
CA ILE A 79 -13.96 12.06 5.98
C ILE A 79 -14.86 13.17 5.42
N GLU A 80 -15.74 13.69 6.27
CA GLU A 80 -16.62 14.80 5.89
C GLU A 80 -15.80 16.04 5.49
N PRO A 81 -16.17 16.76 4.42
CA PRO A 81 -15.47 17.97 3.97
C PRO A 81 -15.26 18.99 5.10
N ASN A 82 -16.27 19.18 5.95
CA ASN A 82 -16.19 20.09 7.11
C ASN A 82 -15.10 19.69 8.11
N ASN A 83 -14.80 18.40 8.26
CA ASN A 83 -13.74 17.94 9.17
C ASN A 83 -12.35 18.23 8.59
N ILE A 84 -12.19 18.11 7.27
CA ILE A 84 -10.96 18.51 6.59
C ILE A 84 -10.76 20.02 6.68
N GLN A 85 -11.83 20.80 6.48
CA GLN A 85 -11.75 22.25 6.61
C GLN A 85 -11.32 22.66 8.02
N LYS A 86 -11.95 22.09 9.07
CA LYS A 86 -11.55 22.33 10.46
C LYS A 86 -10.09 21.94 10.74
N LEU A 87 -9.62 20.84 10.16
CA LEU A 87 -8.22 20.41 10.27
C LEU A 87 -7.27 21.43 9.64
N LEU A 88 -7.56 21.88 8.41
CA LEU A 88 -6.78 22.92 7.73
C LEU A 88 -6.80 24.24 8.50
N ASP A 89 -7.96 24.65 9.02
CA ASP A 89 -8.12 25.90 9.78
C ASP A 89 -7.40 25.87 11.14
N SER A 90 -7.20 24.67 11.71
CA SER A 90 -6.43 24.49 12.95
C SER A 90 -4.93 24.75 12.79
N ILE A 91 -4.42 24.75 11.55
CA ILE A 91 -3.00 24.95 11.26
C ILE A 91 -2.76 26.44 11.05
N LYS A 92 -1.99 27.05 11.95
CA LYS A 92 -1.63 28.46 11.84
C LYS A 92 -0.70 28.68 10.66
N ILE A 93 -1.15 29.41 9.65
CA ILE A 93 -0.31 29.84 8.53
C ILE A 93 0.44 31.09 9.00
N ASP A 94 1.61 30.88 9.59
CA ASP A 94 2.53 31.90 10.08
C ASP A 94 3.94 31.70 9.47
N ASN A 95 4.92 32.46 9.95
CA ASN A 95 6.31 32.34 9.49
C ASN A 95 6.98 31.01 9.93
N ASN A 96 6.26 30.09 10.56
CA ASN A 96 6.77 28.76 10.87
C ASN A 96 6.64 27.85 9.65
N ILE A 97 7.79 27.53 9.05
CA ILE A 97 7.88 26.67 7.86
C ILE A 97 7.26 25.28 8.07
N ILE A 98 7.25 24.76 9.29
CA ILE A 98 6.65 23.46 9.61
C ILE A 98 5.14 23.52 9.46
N ASN A 99 4.51 24.57 9.98
CA ASN A 99 3.06 24.75 9.87
C ASN A 99 2.66 24.96 8.41
N TYR A 100 3.40 25.80 7.69
CA TYR A 100 3.18 26.05 6.27
C TYR A 100 3.26 24.77 5.44
N ARG A 101 4.32 23.97 5.65
CA ARG A 101 4.49 22.68 4.99
C ARG A 101 3.36 21.71 5.34
N ASN A 102 2.98 21.62 6.61
CA ASN A 102 1.92 20.70 7.04
C ASN A 102 0.56 21.07 6.43
N TYR A 103 0.26 22.37 6.31
CA TYR A 103 -0.92 22.86 5.59
C TYR A 103 -0.90 22.40 4.14
N LEU A 104 0.20 22.66 3.42
CA LEU A 104 0.36 22.26 2.02
C LEU A 104 0.24 20.75 1.82
N ILE A 105 0.85 19.95 2.71
CA ILE A 105 0.75 18.48 2.67
C ILE A 105 -0.70 18.02 2.76
N ILE A 106 -1.47 18.54 3.72
CA ILE A 106 -2.85 18.11 3.92
C ILE A 106 -3.74 18.58 2.76
N ASP A 107 -3.56 19.81 2.29
CA ASP A 107 -4.29 20.33 1.14
C ASP A 107 -4.00 19.50 -0.11
N LEU A 108 -2.73 19.26 -0.46
CA LEU A 108 -2.33 18.44 -1.61
C LEU A 108 -2.88 16.99 -1.53
N LEU A 109 -2.86 16.37 -0.35
CA LEU A 109 -3.45 15.04 -0.17
C LEU A 109 -4.96 15.05 -0.44
N TYR A 110 -5.65 16.11 0.02
CA TYR A 110 -7.10 16.22 -0.06
C TYR A 110 -7.58 16.67 -1.44
N SER A 111 -7.10 17.83 -1.93
CA SER A 111 -7.56 18.46 -3.16
C SER A 111 -7.01 17.78 -4.42
N CYS A 112 -5.77 17.28 -4.37
CA CYS A 112 -5.12 16.61 -5.51
C CYS A 112 -5.20 15.08 -5.44
N GLY A 113 -5.68 14.51 -4.34
CA GLY A 113 -5.84 13.06 -4.19
C GLY A 113 -4.52 12.29 -4.28
N LEU A 114 -3.42 12.91 -3.86
CA LEU A 114 -2.09 12.29 -3.93
C LEU A 114 -1.98 11.14 -2.95
N ARG A 115 -1.24 10.09 -3.33
CA ARG A 115 -0.78 9.10 -2.36
C ARG A 115 0.36 9.69 -1.53
N ALA A 116 0.49 9.26 -0.28
CA ALA A 116 1.54 9.74 0.62
C ALA A 116 2.96 9.64 0.01
N GLN A 117 3.25 8.55 -0.70
CA GLN A 117 4.54 8.38 -1.39
C GLN A 117 4.68 9.33 -2.59
N GLU A 118 3.62 9.52 -3.39
CA GLU A 118 3.63 10.44 -4.53
C GLU A 118 3.89 11.89 -4.07
N LEU A 119 3.34 12.28 -2.92
CA LEU A 119 3.61 13.58 -2.31
C LEU A 119 5.04 13.68 -1.76
N ALA A 120 5.52 12.63 -1.10
CA ALA A 120 6.88 12.60 -0.54
C ALA A 120 7.97 12.67 -1.62
N ASP A 121 7.69 12.12 -2.81
CA ASP A 121 8.60 12.12 -3.95
C ASP A 121 8.42 13.36 -4.86
N LEU A 122 7.49 14.27 -4.53
CA LEU A 122 7.21 15.45 -5.35
C LEU A 122 8.40 16.43 -5.31
N THR A 123 8.88 16.82 -6.48
CA THR A 123 9.97 17.81 -6.63
C THR A 123 9.45 19.11 -7.21
N ILE A 124 10.25 20.19 -7.10
CA ILE A 124 9.90 21.51 -7.67
C ILE A 124 9.67 21.40 -9.19
N ASN A 125 10.44 20.56 -9.89
CA ASN A 125 10.30 20.35 -11.34
C ASN A 125 8.95 19.73 -11.74
N ASN A 126 8.27 19.08 -10.79
CA ASN A 126 6.94 18.53 -11.03
C ASN A 126 5.85 19.60 -10.96
N ILE A 127 6.14 20.80 -10.42
CA ILE A 127 5.14 21.83 -10.17
C ILE A 127 5.23 22.88 -11.27
N ASN A 128 4.18 22.96 -12.10
CA ASN A 128 4.04 23.98 -13.12
C ASN A 128 3.02 25.03 -12.66
N LEU A 129 3.51 26.09 -12.02
CA LEU A 129 2.68 27.18 -11.48
C LEU A 129 2.13 28.12 -12.56
N SER A 130 2.73 28.17 -13.76
CA SER A 130 2.16 28.96 -14.87
C SER A 130 0.92 28.30 -15.46
N ALA A 131 0.92 26.96 -15.50
CA ALA A 131 -0.23 26.16 -15.92
C ALA A 131 -1.12 25.69 -14.74
N ASN A 132 -0.84 26.13 -13.50
CA ASN A 132 -1.55 25.71 -12.28
C ASN A 132 -1.73 24.19 -12.19
N GLN A 133 -0.68 23.41 -12.42
CA GLN A 133 -0.77 21.95 -12.41
C GLN A 133 0.48 21.29 -11.84
N ILE A 134 0.32 20.07 -11.31
CA ILE A 134 1.42 19.21 -10.87
C ILE A 134 1.48 17.95 -11.73
N LEU A 135 2.68 17.56 -12.11
CA LEU A 135 2.98 16.30 -12.78
C LEU A 135 3.28 15.21 -11.75
N ILE A 136 2.47 14.16 -11.71
CA ILE A 136 2.68 13.02 -10.81
C ILE A 136 3.08 11.79 -11.60
N ASN A 137 4.21 11.21 -11.23
CA ASN A 137 4.72 10.00 -11.83
C ASN A 137 4.09 8.78 -11.14
N GLY A 138 3.18 8.10 -11.84
CA GLY A 138 2.49 6.92 -11.33
C GLY A 138 3.26 5.61 -11.56
N LYS A 139 2.84 4.55 -10.84
CA LYS A 139 3.38 3.20 -11.03
C LYS A 139 3.14 2.70 -12.45
N GLY A 140 4.20 2.22 -13.11
CA GLY A 140 4.15 1.72 -14.48
C GLY A 140 4.31 2.80 -15.55
N SER A 141 5.06 3.88 -15.25
CA SER A 141 5.34 4.99 -16.16
C SER A 141 4.09 5.70 -16.68
N LYS A 142 3.06 5.78 -15.83
CA LYS A 142 1.84 6.51 -16.14
C LYS A 142 1.88 7.86 -15.43
N ASP A 143 2.26 8.87 -16.19
CA ASP A 143 2.27 10.24 -15.71
C ASP A 143 0.87 10.85 -15.80
N ARG A 144 0.53 11.73 -14.87
CA ARG A 144 -0.73 12.49 -14.89
C ARG A 144 -0.50 13.92 -14.45
N TYR A 145 -1.16 14.84 -15.13
CA TYR A 145 -1.29 16.23 -14.68
C TYR A 145 -2.50 16.35 -13.77
N ILE A 146 -2.33 17.03 -12.63
CA ILE A 146 -3.40 17.33 -11.69
C ILE A 146 -3.50 18.84 -11.55
N PRO A 147 -4.68 19.44 -11.78
CA PRO A 147 -4.86 20.88 -11.63
C PRO A 147 -4.80 21.29 -10.16
N LEU A 148 -4.18 22.43 -9.89
CA LEU A 148 -4.13 23.10 -8.60
C LEU A 148 -5.22 24.17 -8.54
N HIS A 149 -5.94 24.25 -7.41
CA HIS A 149 -6.82 25.39 -7.17
C HIS A 149 -6.00 26.65 -6.85
N GLN A 150 -6.61 27.82 -7.09
CA GLN A 150 -5.90 29.10 -7.05
C GLN A 150 -5.21 29.37 -5.71
N LYS A 151 -5.86 29.05 -4.58
CA LYS A 151 -5.31 29.25 -3.23
C LYS A 151 -4.01 28.47 -3.04
N LEU A 152 -3.98 27.20 -3.40
CA LEU A 152 -2.81 26.33 -3.26
C LEU A 152 -1.69 26.74 -4.22
N SER A 153 -2.02 27.06 -5.47
CA SER A 153 -1.04 27.61 -6.42
C SER A 153 -0.38 28.89 -5.88
N ASN A 154 -1.16 29.80 -5.30
CA ASN A 154 -0.61 31.03 -4.70
C ASN A 154 0.30 30.74 -3.51
N MET A 155 -0.03 29.76 -2.66
CA MET A 155 0.83 29.37 -1.54
C MET A 155 2.15 28.77 -2.02
N LEU A 156 2.11 27.94 -3.07
CA LEU A 156 3.33 27.37 -3.66
C LEU A 156 4.24 28.40 -4.34
N LYS A 157 3.75 29.62 -4.62
CA LYS A 157 4.57 30.72 -5.19
C LYS A 157 5.44 31.44 -4.16
N ILE A 158 5.17 31.31 -2.86
CA ILE A 158 5.82 32.12 -1.81
C ILE A 158 7.12 31.42 -1.31
N THR A 159 7.94 30.94 -2.24
CA THR A 159 9.31 30.45 -1.96
C THR A 159 10.30 31.28 -2.74
#